data_AF-A0A1Y4DZS7-F1
#
_entry.id   AF-A0A1Y4DZS7-F1
#
_cell.length_a   1.000
_cell.length_b   1.000
_cell.length_c   1.000
_cell.angle_alpha   90.00
_cell.angle_beta   90.00
_cell.angle_gamma   90.00
#
_symmetry.space_group_name_H-M   'P 1'
#
loop_
_entity.id
_entity.type
_entity.pdbx_description
1 polymer ?
#
loop_
_entity_poly.entity_id
_entity_poly.type
_entity_poly.pdbx_seq_one_letter_code
_entity_poly.pdbx_strand_id
1 'polypeptide(L)'
;MAFNAQQTSRVRAIVLMVALVVVAAVALFVVTGGFAPAGTAGSRGSAATGEATGAEAAGDDASAADAMETVDAQYGTAAQSLLAQLEQDPSNPTALLNVANGYFDWGVAALNHATDDDDRAHATELLEQAIGYYDEYLADNAGAKSALVDRAICVFYTGDHASAIAALEDLTQNVDPGFAPAWANLGMFYENDGRTDDARQAYETAIEAAGDADAYGVRDYAQDRLDALNGTS
;
A
#
# COMPACT_ATOMS: atom_id res chain seq x y z
N MET A 1 -7.25 -28.52 -16.59
CA MET A 1 -6.26 -27.44 -16.43
C MET A 1 -6.97 -26.09 -16.55
N ALA A 2 -7.60 -25.62 -15.47
CA ALA A 2 -8.30 -24.32 -15.45
C ALA A 2 -8.23 -23.62 -14.08
N PHE A 3 -7.26 -23.97 -13.23
CA PHE A 3 -7.20 -23.47 -11.84
C PHE A 3 -6.27 -22.26 -11.64
N ASN A 4 -5.55 -21.80 -12.68
CA ASN A 4 -4.43 -20.87 -12.49
C ASN A 4 -4.66 -19.45 -13.05
N ALA A 5 -5.75 -19.21 -13.79
CA ALA A 5 -6.03 -17.90 -14.37
C ALA A 5 -6.81 -16.96 -13.42
N GLN A 6 -7.58 -17.52 -12.48
CA GLN A 6 -8.45 -16.73 -11.60
C GLN A 6 -7.70 -16.25 -10.34
N GLN A 7 -6.71 -17.01 -9.88
CA GLN A 7 -5.90 -16.68 -8.70
C GLN A 7 -4.91 -15.53 -8.97
N THR A 8 -4.33 -15.50 -10.18
CA THR A 8 -3.42 -14.44 -10.62
C THR A 8 -4.11 -13.09 -10.82
N SER A 9 -5.40 -13.07 -11.18
CA SER A 9 -6.17 -11.82 -11.28
C SER A 9 -6.52 -11.23 -9.91
N ARG A 10 -6.84 -12.08 -8.93
CA ARG A 10 -7.22 -11.65 -7.56
C ARG A 10 -6.02 -11.10 -6.78
N VAL A 11 -4.86 -11.74 -6.91
CA VAL A 11 -3.62 -11.24 -6.28
C VAL A 11 -3.21 -9.90 -6.88
N ARG A 12 -3.33 -9.73 -8.20
CA ARG A 12 -3.06 -8.43 -8.85
C ARG A 12 -4.05 -7.34 -8.42
N ALA A 13 -5.33 -7.67 -8.23
CA ALA A 13 -6.33 -6.70 -7.75
C ALA A 13 -6.08 -6.28 -6.29
N ILE A 14 -5.70 -7.21 -5.41
CA ILE A 14 -5.36 -6.91 -4.01
C ILE A 14 -4.08 -6.04 -3.93
N VAL A 15 -3.04 -6.40 -4.70
CA VAL A 15 -1.79 -5.62 -4.78
C VAL A 15 -2.01 -4.21 -5.35
N LEU A 16 -2.91 -4.06 -6.35
CA LEU A 16 -3.26 -2.75 -6.91
C LEU A 16 -4.10 -1.88 -5.95
N MET A 17 -4.92 -2.48 -5.08
CA MET A 17 -5.77 -1.72 -4.14
C MET A 17 -5.02 -1.27 -2.90
N VAL A 18 -4.05 -2.06 -2.42
CA VAL A 18 -3.11 -1.61 -1.38
C VAL A 18 -2.17 -0.50 -1.90
N ALA A 19 -1.83 -0.53 -3.20
CA ALA A 19 -1.02 0.50 -3.84
C ALA A 19 -1.77 1.80 -4.19
N LEU A 20 -3.11 1.87 -4.02
CA LEU A 20 -3.92 3.00 -4.50
C LEU A 20 -4.17 4.11 -3.46
N VAL A 21 -3.57 4.03 -2.27
CA VAL A 21 -3.53 5.15 -1.31
C VAL A 21 -2.26 5.98 -1.56
N VAL A 22 -2.37 6.89 -2.52
CA VAL A 22 -1.60 8.15 -2.66
C VAL A 22 -0.07 8.08 -2.53
N VAL A 23 0.64 7.76 -3.62
CA VAL A 23 1.93 8.40 -3.92
C VAL A 23 1.67 9.60 -4.81
N ALA A 24 1.36 10.75 -4.19
CA ALA A 24 1.36 12.04 -4.87
C ALA A 24 2.36 12.99 -4.19
N ALA A 25 3.38 13.36 -4.97
CA ALA A 25 4.42 14.37 -4.74
C ALA A 25 5.58 13.97 -3.81
N VAL A 26 6.76 13.70 -4.38
CA VAL A 26 7.83 14.71 -4.61
C VAL A 26 8.81 14.16 -5.67
N ALA A 27 8.83 14.76 -6.86
CA ALA A 27 10.02 14.81 -7.71
C ALA A 27 9.85 15.90 -8.78
N LEU A 28 9.87 17.17 -8.35
CA LEU A 28 10.14 18.27 -9.26
C LEU A 28 11.37 19.03 -8.76
N PHE A 29 12.57 18.60 -9.20
CA PHE A 29 13.71 19.51 -9.27
C PHE A 29 14.71 19.11 -10.37
N VAL A 30 14.61 19.83 -11.48
CA VAL A 30 15.70 20.47 -12.24
C VAL A 30 16.91 19.61 -12.63
N VAL A 31 16.98 19.25 -13.92
CA VAL A 31 18.26 19.30 -14.66
C VAL A 31 18.06 20.09 -15.95
N THR A 32 18.37 21.38 -15.88
CA THR A 32 18.70 22.21 -17.05
C THR A 32 20.21 22.29 -17.20
N GLY A 33 20.71 21.99 -18.40
CA GLY A 33 22.11 22.16 -18.83
C GLY A 33 22.68 20.79 -19.25
N GLY A 34 22.82 20.43 -20.52
CA GLY A 34 23.18 21.23 -21.68
C GLY A 34 24.65 21.00 -21.97
N PHE A 35 24.99 20.10 -22.92
CA PHE A 35 26.20 20.17 -23.75
C PHE A 35 26.10 19.09 -24.85
N ALA A 36 25.90 19.53 -26.10
CA ALA A 36 26.27 18.76 -27.27
C ALA A 36 27.76 18.98 -27.56
N PRO A 37 28.39 18.06 -28.31
CA PRO A 37 28.87 18.51 -29.61
C PRO A 37 28.57 17.54 -30.74
N ALA A 38 28.51 18.14 -31.93
CA ALA A 38 28.28 17.52 -33.21
C ALA A 38 29.47 16.66 -33.69
N GLY A 39 29.15 15.64 -34.49
CA GLY A 39 30.10 14.88 -35.31
C GLY A 39 29.38 14.32 -36.54
N THR A 40 29.93 14.60 -37.71
CA THR A 40 29.31 14.59 -39.04
C THR A 40 29.28 13.24 -39.79
N ALA A 41 28.20 13.05 -40.57
CA ALA A 41 28.12 12.54 -41.94
C ALA A 41 28.75 11.19 -42.38
N GLY A 42 27.92 10.34 -43.01
CA GLY A 42 28.35 9.25 -43.89
C GLY A 42 27.16 8.48 -44.49
N SER A 43 27.10 8.38 -45.82
CA SER A 43 25.91 8.01 -46.60
C SER A 43 25.92 6.57 -47.16
N ARG A 44 24.71 6.07 -47.51
CA ARG A 44 24.33 5.10 -48.57
C ARG A 44 24.53 3.58 -48.35
N GLY A 45 23.46 2.82 -48.62
CA GLY A 45 23.52 1.64 -49.51
C GLY A 45 22.87 0.33 -49.03
N SER A 46 21.68 0.05 -49.54
CA SER A 46 21.05 -1.25 -49.92
C SER A 46 21.30 -2.59 -49.19
N ALA A 47 20.16 -3.18 -48.83
CA ALA A 47 19.67 -4.54 -49.14
C ALA A 47 20.25 -5.80 -48.47
N ALA A 48 19.35 -6.44 -47.69
CA ALA A 48 19.02 -7.87 -47.57
C ALA A 48 20.13 -8.92 -47.39
N THR A 49 20.06 -9.66 -46.29
CA THR A 49 19.69 -11.10 -46.23
C THR A 49 19.76 -11.57 -44.77
N GLY A 50 18.94 -12.55 -44.41
CA GLY A 50 18.77 -13.01 -43.04
C GLY A 50 19.84 -14.01 -42.62
N GLU A 51 20.02 -14.16 -41.30
CA GLU A 51 20.01 -15.45 -40.63
C GLU A 51 20.00 -15.23 -39.11
N ALA A 52 19.28 -16.12 -38.45
CA ALA A 52 19.01 -16.11 -37.02
C ALA A 52 20.27 -16.36 -36.20
N THR A 53 20.45 -15.60 -35.14
CA THR A 53 21.11 -16.09 -33.92
C THR A 53 20.33 -15.53 -32.73
N GLY A 54 19.88 -16.45 -31.88
CA GLY A 54 19.22 -16.11 -30.63
C GLY A 54 20.19 -15.33 -29.76
N ALA A 55 19.73 -14.17 -29.30
CA ALA A 55 20.26 -13.53 -28.12
C ALA A 55 19.13 -13.59 -27.10
N GLU A 56 19.41 -14.37 -26.07
CA GLU A 56 18.55 -14.69 -24.95
C GLU A 56 17.93 -13.40 -24.40
N ALA A 57 16.60 -13.37 -24.34
CA ALA A 57 15.93 -12.45 -23.43
C ALA A 57 16.34 -12.90 -22.03
N ALA A 58 17.31 -12.19 -21.45
CA ALA A 58 17.51 -12.19 -20.02
C ALA A 58 16.20 -11.67 -19.42
N GLY A 59 15.32 -12.61 -19.06
CA GLY A 59 14.31 -12.35 -18.06
C GLY A 59 15.07 -12.03 -16.80
N ASP A 60 14.95 -10.79 -16.34
CA ASP A 60 15.26 -10.43 -14.95
C ASP A 60 14.32 -11.26 -14.09
N ASP A 61 14.76 -12.47 -13.76
CA ASP A 61 14.25 -13.25 -12.64
C ASP A 61 14.94 -12.68 -11.41
N ALA A 62 14.54 -11.45 -11.04
CA ALA A 62 14.87 -10.88 -9.75
C ALA A 62 14.31 -11.85 -8.70
N SER A 63 15.21 -12.62 -8.08
CA SER A 63 14.85 -13.59 -7.05
C SER A 63 14.05 -12.88 -5.94
N ALA A 64 13.14 -13.57 -5.26
CA ALA A 64 12.34 -12.95 -4.21
C ALA A 64 13.15 -12.21 -3.12
N ALA A 65 14.38 -12.65 -2.84
CA ALA A 65 15.31 -11.95 -1.94
C ALA A 65 15.73 -10.56 -2.47
N ASP A 66 15.86 -10.41 -3.79
CA ASP A 66 16.14 -9.15 -4.47
C ASP A 66 14.94 -8.18 -4.36
N ALA A 67 13.73 -8.72 -4.22
CA ALA A 67 12.52 -7.92 -4.06
C ALA A 67 12.46 -7.22 -2.69
N MET A 68 12.73 -7.94 -1.58
CA MET A 68 12.77 -7.32 -0.25
C MET A 68 13.92 -6.30 -0.14
N GLU A 69 15.11 -6.63 -0.64
CA GLU A 69 16.23 -5.68 -0.66
C GLU A 69 15.89 -4.39 -1.44
N THR A 70 15.20 -4.52 -2.57
CA THR A 70 14.73 -3.38 -3.35
C THR A 70 13.70 -2.55 -2.60
N VAL A 71 12.73 -3.20 -1.93
CA VAL A 71 11.74 -2.53 -1.08
C VAL A 71 12.46 -1.73 0.02
N ASP A 72 13.37 -2.38 0.75
CA ASP A 72 14.09 -1.74 1.85
C ASP A 72 14.97 -0.58 1.40
N ALA A 73 15.65 -0.72 0.26
CA ALA A 73 16.46 0.36 -0.29
C ALA A 73 15.61 1.61 -0.63
N GLN A 74 14.45 1.40 -1.25
CA GLN A 74 13.55 2.49 -1.64
C GLN A 74 12.91 3.14 -0.41
N TYR A 75 12.23 2.36 0.42
CA TYR A 75 11.45 2.89 1.53
C TYR A 75 12.32 3.29 2.73
N GLY A 76 13.40 2.56 2.99
CA GLY A 76 14.34 2.90 4.06
C GLY A 76 15.06 4.23 3.83
N THR A 77 15.39 4.56 2.58
CA THR A 77 15.95 5.89 2.24
C THR A 77 14.92 7.00 2.49
N ALA A 78 13.66 6.78 2.11
CA ALA A 78 12.58 7.73 2.35
C ALA A 78 12.34 7.92 3.85
N ALA A 79 12.25 6.82 4.62
CA ALA A 79 12.07 6.84 6.07
C ALA A 79 13.19 7.63 6.79
N GLN A 80 14.46 7.42 6.41
CA GLN A 80 15.58 8.19 6.96
C GLN A 80 15.46 9.70 6.70
N SER A 81 15.00 10.09 5.52
CA SER A 81 14.76 11.51 5.19
C SER A 81 13.64 12.11 6.03
N LEU A 82 12.58 11.34 6.29
CA LEU A 82 11.47 11.76 7.14
C LEU A 82 11.88 11.88 8.62
N LEU A 83 12.66 10.91 9.12
CA LEU A 83 13.23 10.95 10.47
C LEU A 83 14.13 12.17 10.65
N ALA A 84 15.01 12.47 9.69
CA ALA A 84 15.86 13.65 9.75
C ALA A 84 15.07 14.97 9.76
N GLN A 85 13.86 14.99 9.18
CA GLN A 85 12.95 16.15 9.27
C GLN A 85 12.29 16.23 10.66
N LEU A 86 11.86 15.10 11.21
CA LEU A 86 11.29 15.04 12.56
C LEU A 86 12.34 15.41 13.62
N GLU A 87 13.60 15.01 13.48
CA GLU A 87 14.69 15.40 14.40
C GLU A 87 14.90 16.91 14.49
N GLN A 88 14.62 17.65 13.42
CA GLN A 88 14.75 19.11 13.40
C GLN A 88 13.65 19.80 14.21
N ASP A 89 12.46 19.20 14.28
CA ASP A 89 11.33 19.65 15.09
C ASP A 89 10.48 18.45 15.54
N PRO A 90 10.85 17.81 16.68
CA PRO A 90 10.15 16.62 17.17
C PRO A 90 8.68 16.85 17.52
N SER A 91 8.27 18.11 17.70
CA SER A 91 6.90 18.48 18.02
C SER A 91 6.04 18.74 16.79
N ASN A 92 6.60 18.64 15.58
CA ASN A 92 5.89 18.95 14.35
C ASN A 92 4.91 17.81 13.99
N PRO A 93 3.58 18.03 14.07
CA PRO A 93 2.60 16.97 13.82
C PRO A 93 2.62 16.50 12.36
N THR A 94 2.99 17.36 11.41
CA THR A 94 3.13 16.97 10.00
C THR A 94 4.34 16.07 9.79
N ALA A 95 5.49 16.39 10.41
CA ALA A 95 6.68 15.56 10.30
C ALA A 95 6.42 14.18 10.93
N LEU A 96 5.77 14.16 12.09
CA LEU A 96 5.41 12.95 12.80
C LEU A 96 4.45 12.06 11.99
N LEU A 97 3.38 12.64 11.42
CA LEU A 97 2.46 11.91 10.55
C LEU A 97 3.16 11.38 9.29
N ASN A 98 4.06 12.17 8.69
CA ASN A 98 4.80 11.70 7.52
C ASN A 98 5.68 10.50 7.86
N VAL A 99 6.37 10.50 9.01
CA VAL A 99 7.14 9.34 9.47
C VAL A 99 6.22 8.13 9.68
N ALA A 100 5.08 8.30 10.35
CA ALA A 100 4.10 7.23 10.55
C ALA A 100 3.64 6.61 9.22
N ASN A 101 3.24 7.45 8.26
CA ASN A 101 2.84 7.02 6.92
C ASN A 101 3.99 6.34 6.16
N GLY A 102 5.21 6.86 6.27
CA GLY A 102 6.38 6.27 5.62
C GLY A 102 6.69 4.86 6.12
N TYR A 103 6.59 4.63 7.42
CA TYR A 103 6.74 3.30 8.01
C TYR A 103 5.56 2.38 7.69
N PHE A 104 4.33 2.92 7.64
CA PHE A 104 3.15 2.19 7.20
C PHE A 104 3.33 1.67 5.77
N ASP A 105 3.65 2.56 4.83
CA ASP A 105 3.84 2.20 3.42
C ASP A 105 4.99 1.18 3.26
N TRP A 106 6.07 1.36 4.03
CA TRP A 106 7.19 0.41 4.02
C TRP A 106 6.78 -0.96 4.55
N GLY A 107 6.15 -1.02 5.73
CA GLY A 107 5.73 -2.28 6.34
C GLY A 107 4.74 -3.04 5.48
N VAL A 108 3.78 -2.34 4.85
CA VAL A 108 2.82 -2.94 3.93
C VAL A 108 3.49 -3.41 2.64
N ALA A 109 4.41 -2.63 2.07
CA ALA A 109 5.19 -3.03 0.90
C ALA A 109 6.04 -4.27 1.20
N ALA A 110 6.71 -4.31 2.35
CA ALA A 110 7.49 -5.45 2.81
C ALA A 110 6.59 -6.68 2.99
N LEU A 111 5.44 -6.55 3.65
CA LEU A 111 4.51 -7.67 3.85
C LEU A 111 4.02 -8.28 2.52
N ASN A 112 3.77 -7.45 1.52
CA ASN A 112 3.33 -7.89 0.19
C ASN A 112 4.43 -8.66 -0.59
N HIS A 113 5.70 -8.40 -0.27
CA HIS A 113 6.85 -9.07 -0.89
C HIS A 113 7.44 -10.17 -0.01
N ALA A 114 6.92 -10.36 1.20
CA ALA A 114 7.45 -11.31 2.15
C ALA A 114 7.29 -12.75 1.66
N THR A 115 8.38 -13.50 1.66
CA THR A 115 8.42 -14.88 1.16
C THR A 115 8.75 -15.92 2.21
N ASP A 116 9.30 -15.50 3.34
CA ASP A 116 9.61 -16.35 4.47
C ASP A 116 9.21 -15.72 5.83
N ASP A 117 9.65 -16.34 6.93
CA ASP A 117 9.33 -15.90 8.28
C ASP A 117 10.12 -14.64 8.67
N ASP A 118 11.34 -14.49 8.15
CA ASP A 118 12.23 -13.37 8.47
C ASP A 118 11.71 -12.10 7.78
N ASP A 119 11.32 -12.20 6.50
CA ASP A 119 10.66 -11.11 5.77
C ASP A 119 9.39 -10.62 6.47
N ARG A 120 8.57 -11.55 6.99
CA ARG A 120 7.34 -11.22 7.71
C ARG A 120 7.63 -10.60 9.06
N ALA A 121 8.66 -11.04 9.76
CA ALA A 121 9.11 -10.42 11.00
C ALA A 121 9.57 -8.98 10.76
N HIS A 122 10.38 -8.75 9.72
CA HIS A 122 10.80 -7.41 9.32
C HIS A 122 9.62 -6.49 8.99
N ALA A 123 8.66 -6.97 8.17
CA ALA A 123 7.44 -6.22 7.89
C ALA A 123 6.65 -5.89 9.18
N THR A 124 6.59 -6.82 10.13
CA THR A 124 5.93 -6.62 11.43
C THR A 124 6.63 -5.53 12.23
N GLU A 125 7.96 -5.54 12.31
CA GLU A 125 8.75 -4.51 13.01
C GLU A 125 8.55 -3.11 12.42
N LEU A 126 8.40 -3.01 11.10
CA LEU A 126 8.09 -1.74 10.42
C LEU A 126 6.69 -1.23 10.77
N LEU A 127 5.70 -2.13 10.79
CA LEU A 127 4.33 -1.77 11.16
C LEU A 127 4.21 -1.41 12.65
N GLU A 128 4.97 -2.04 13.53
CA GLU A 128 5.08 -1.66 14.94
C GLU A 128 5.68 -0.25 15.11
N GLN A 129 6.70 0.10 14.32
CA GLN A 129 7.22 1.47 14.29
C GLN A 129 6.16 2.47 13.81
N ALA A 130 5.39 2.14 12.76
CA ALA A 130 4.29 2.97 12.31
C ALA A 130 3.23 3.18 13.41
N ILE A 131 2.86 2.13 14.16
CA ILE A 131 1.94 2.24 15.31
C ILE A 131 2.46 3.24 16.33
N GLY A 132 3.75 3.16 16.69
CA GLY A 132 4.35 4.08 17.66
C GLY A 132 4.24 5.55 17.23
N TYR A 133 4.54 5.85 15.97
CA TYR A 133 4.41 7.21 15.45
C TYR A 133 2.96 7.67 15.27
N TYR A 134 2.05 6.79 14.88
CA TYR A 134 0.62 7.10 14.88
C TYR A 134 0.09 7.36 16.29
N ASP A 135 0.51 6.60 17.30
CA ASP A 135 0.15 6.80 18.69
C ASP A 135 0.60 8.16 19.20
N GLU A 136 1.85 8.55 18.90
CA GLU A 136 2.37 9.88 19.23
C GLU A 136 1.58 10.99 18.51
N TYR A 137 1.28 10.82 17.22
CA TYR A 137 0.52 11.79 16.45
C TYR A 137 -0.91 11.96 16.97
N LEU A 138 -1.58 10.85 17.27
CA LEU A 138 -2.97 10.82 17.71
C LEU A 138 -3.15 11.34 19.13
N ALA A 139 -2.10 11.40 19.96
CA ALA A 139 -2.15 11.98 21.30
C ALA A 139 -2.69 13.42 21.30
N ASP A 140 -2.29 14.22 20.30
CA ASP A 140 -2.78 15.60 20.09
C ASP A 140 -3.80 15.72 18.95
N ASN A 141 -4.01 14.67 18.16
CA ASN A 141 -4.85 14.64 16.96
C ASN A 141 -5.91 13.53 16.99
N ALA A 142 -6.55 13.30 18.14
CA ALA A 142 -7.45 12.17 18.37
C ALA A 142 -8.62 12.01 17.37
N GLY A 143 -8.97 13.05 16.60
CA GLY A 143 -10.00 13.01 15.56
C GLY A 143 -9.48 12.75 14.14
N ALA A 144 -8.19 12.47 13.95
CA ALA A 144 -7.59 12.24 12.65
C ALA A 144 -7.96 10.85 12.10
N LYS A 145 -9.11 10.78 11.42
CA LYS A 145 -9.73 9.53 10.96
C LYS A 145 -8.85 8.64 10.07
N SER A 146 -8.11 9.23 9.14
CA SER A 146 -7.17 8.46 8.29
C SER A 146 -6.08 7.80 9.13
N ALA A 147 -5.44 8.55 10.04
CA ALA A 147 -4.42 8.01 10.93
C ALA A 147 -4.96 6.92 11.88
N LEU A 148 -6.21 7.06 12.35
CA LEU A 148 -6.87 6.00 13.13
C LEU A 148 -7.08 4.71 12.31
N VAL A 149 -7.48 4.84 11.03
CA VAL A 149 -7.62 3.71 10.12
C VAL A 149 -6.27 3.06 9.83
N ASP A 150 -5.27 3.84 9.44
CA ASP A 150 -3.95 3.32 9.07
C ASP A 150 -3.27 2.64 10.26
N ARG A 151 -3.40 3.21 11.46
CA ARG A 151 -2.97 2.56 12.70
C ARG A 151 -3.70 1.23 12.93
N ALA A 152 -5.02 1.17 12.74
CA ALA A 152 -5.77 -0.07 12.92
C ALA A 152 -5.33 -1.15 11.92
N ILE A 153 -5.00 -0.76 10.69
CA ILE A 153 -4.40 -1.66 9.68
C ILE A 153 -3.05 -2.22 10.17
N CYS A 154 -2.17 -1.38 10.73
CA CYS A 154 -0.93 -1.88 11.35
C CYS A 154 -1.21 -2.87 12.49
N VAL A 155 -2.11 -2.53 13.40
CA VAL A 155 -2.47 -3.38 14.56
C VAL A 155 -3.02 -4.72 14.08
N PHE A 156 -3.80 -4.72 13.00
CA PHE A 156 -4.30 -5.93 12.38
C PHE A 156 -3.17 -6.80 11.83
N TYR A 157 -2.28 -6.23 11.01
CA TYR A 157 -1.20 -7.00 10.39
C TYR A 157 -0.07 -7.42 11.36
N THR A 158 0.02 -6.78 12.53
CA THR A 158 0.89 -7.20 13.64
C THR A 158 0.24 -8.27 14.53
N GLY A 159 -1.01 -8.66 14.23
CA GLY A 159 -1.66 -9.86 14.77
C GLY A 159 -2.72 -9.62 15.85
N ASP A 160 -2.91 -8.38 16.32
CA ASP A 160 -3.99 -8.05 17.27
C ASP A 160 -5.28 -7.68 16.53
N HIS A 161 -5.86 -8.66 15.84
CA HIS A 161 -7.09 -8.47 15.04
C HIS A 161 -8.26 -7.94 15.89
N ALA A 162 -8.37 -8.38 17.15
CA ALA A 162 -9.46 -7.99 18.03
C ALA A 162 -9.40 -6.50 18.37
N SER A 163 -8.23 -5.99 18.73
CA SER A 163 -8.05 -4.55 19.00
C SER A 163 -8.23 -3.70 17.74
N ALA A 164 -7.78 -4.18 16.58
CA ALA A 164 -7.96 -3.48 15.31
C ALA A 164 -9.45 -3.34 14.94
N ILE A 165 -10.22 -4.43 15.08
CA ILE A 165 -11.68 -4.43 14.87
C ILE A 165 -12.34 -3.45 15.84
N ALA A 166 -12.05 -3.54 17.14
CA ALA A 166 -12.65 -2.68 18.15
C ALA A 166 -12.36 -1.19 17.88
N ALA A 167 -11.16 -0.85 17.40
CA ALA A 167 -10.80 0.52 17.04
C ALA A 167 -11.62 1.05 15.85
N LEU A 168 -11.84 0.23 14.82
CA LEU A 168 -12.67 0.64 13.67
C LEU A 168 -14.18 0.62 13.99
N GLU A 169 -14.65 -0.27 14.86
CA GLU A 169 -16.01 -0.21 15.42
C GLU A 169 -16.22 1.10 16.17
N ASP A 170 -15.29 1.51 17.04
CA ASP A 170 -15.38 2.80 17.75
C ASP A 170 -15.37 3.99 16.78
N LEU A 171 -14.48 3.97 15.78
CA LEU A 171 -14.43 5.04 14.78
C LEU A 171 -15.76 5.17 14.03
N THR A 172 -16.32 4.06 13.57
CA THR A 172 -17.55 4.05 12.77
C THR A 172 -18.82 4.29 13.59
N GLN A 173 -18.79 4.08 14.91
CA GLN A 173 -19.95 4.31 15.78
C GLN A 173 -19.91 5.67 16.48
N ASN A 174 -18.73 6.09 16.94
CA ASN A 174 -18.58 7.19 17.88
C ASN A 174 -17.81 8.39 17.33
N VAL A 175 -16.97 8.21 16.30
CA VAL A 175 -16.14 9.29 15.74
C VAL A 175 -16.76 9.84 14.44
N ASP A 176 -16.93 9.00 13.43
CA ASP A 176 -17.53 9.38 12.15
C ASP A 176 -18.17 8.17 11.44
N PRO A 177 -19.50 8.00 11.57
CA PRO A 177 -20.23 6.96 10.88
C PRO A 177 -20.21 7.06 9.35
N GLY A 178 -19.86 8.22 8.80
CA GLY A 178 -19.76 8.45 7.35
C GLY A 178 -18.36 8.22 6.78
N PHE A 179 -17.38 7.81 7.59
CA PHE A 179 -16.02 7.60 7.10
C PHE A 179 -15.87 6.26 6.37
N ALA A 180 -16.20 6.26 5.08
CA ALA A 180 -16.23 5.08 4.22
C ALA A 180 -14.96 4.18 4.30
N PRO A 181 -13.72 4.71 4.38
CA PRO A 181 -12.52 3.88 4.54
C PRO A 181 -12.53 2.99 5.77
N ALA A 182 -13.09 3.44 6.89
CA ALA A 182 -13.16 2.62 8.09
C ALA A 182 -14.12 1.43 7.92
N TRP A 183 -15.26 1.64 7.27
CA TRP A 183 -16.20 0.55 6.96
C TRP A 183 -15.60 -0.49 6.01
N ALA A 184 -14.87 -0.04 4.97
CA ALA A 184 -14.21 -0.95 4.03
C ALA A 184 -13.15 -1.82 4.73
N ASN A 185 -12.33 -1.24 5.61
CA ASN A 185 -11.33 -1.98 6.38
C ASN A 185 -11.98 -2.87 7.44
N LEU A 186 -13.07 -2.43 8.09
CA LEU A 186 -13.80 -3.26 9.03
C LEU A 186 -14.39 -4.50 8.35
N GLY A 187 -14.90 -4.36 7.12
CA GLY A 187 -15.33 -5.50 6.29
C GLY A 187 -14.21 -6.50 6.04
N MET A 188 -13.00 -6.00 5.71
CA MET A 188 -11.82 -6.85 5.53
C MET A 188 -11.43 -7.58 6.82
N PHE A 189 -11.44 -6.88 7.96
CA PHE A 189 -11.07 -7.47 9.24
C PHE A 189 -12.07 -8.54 9.67
N TYR A 190 -13.37 -8.29 9.52
CA TYR A 190 -14.42 -9.29 9.79
C TYR A 190 -14.33 -10.50 8.87
N GLU A 191 -14.04 -10.29 7.59
CA GLU A 191 -13.88 -11.38 6.65
C GLU A 191 -12.73 -12.30 7.05
N ASN A 192 -11.60 -11.73 7.46
CA ASN A 192 -10.45 -12.49 7.98
C ASN A 192 -10.77 -13.24 9.29
N ASP A 193 -11.60 -12.65 10.15
CA ASP A 193 -12.07 -13.28 11.39
C ASP A 193 -13.18 -14.34 11.16
N GLY A 194 -13.61 -14.54 9.92
CA GLY A 194 -14.68 -15.48 9.56
C GLY A 194 -16.09 -14.98 9.89
N ARG A 195 -16.23 -13.70 10.27
CA ARG A 195 -17.49 -13.01 10.55
C ARG A 195 -18.13 -12.52 9.24
N THR A 196 -18.51 -13.46 8.39
CA THR A 196 -18.95 -13.20 7.00
C THR A 196 -20.14 -12.25 6.89
N ASP A 197 -21.14 -12.35 7.77
CA ASP A 197 -22.33 -11.51 7.72
C ASP A 197 -21.99 -10.05 8.11
N ASP A 198 -21.17 -9.88 9.15
CA ASP A 198 -20.68 -8.56 9.57
C ASP A 198 -19.80 -7.93 8.48
N ALA A 199 -18.98 -8.74 7.79
CA ALA A 199 -18.17 -8.30 6.67
C ALA A 199 -19.04 -7.74 5.53
N ARG A 200 -20.11 -8.46 5.15
CA ARG A 200 -21.06 -7.99 4.12
C ARG A 200 -21.68 -6.65 4.52
N GLN A 201 -22.20 -6.57 5.75
CA GLN A 201 -22.81 -5.33 6.23
C GLN A 201 -21.83 -4.15 6.22
N ALA A 202 -20.58 -4.38 6.63
CA ALA A 202 -19.56 -3.34 6.64
C ALA A 202 -19.20 -2.87 5.21
N TYR A 203 -19.03 -3.79 4.25
CA TYR A 203 -18.78 -3.42 2.86
C TYR A 203 -19.97 -2.69 2.21
N GLU A 204 -21.21 -3.11 2.46
CA GLU A 204 -22.42 -2.40 2.01
C GLU A 204 -22.44 -0.97 2.55
N THR A 205 -22.16 -0.81 3.85
CA THR A 205 -22.10 0.51 4.50
C THR A 205 -20.97 1.37 3.93
N ALA A 206 -19.82 0.78 3.57
CA ALA A 206 -18.73 1.50 2.93
C ALA A 206 -19.14 2.09 1.56
N ILE A 207 -19.88 1.32 0.76
CA ILE A 207 -20.38 1.76 -0.56
C ILE A 207 -21.38 2.91 -0.42
N GLU A 208 -22.27 2.83 0.56
CA GLU A 208 -23.24 3.89 0.89
C GLU A 208 -22.53 5.16 1.36
N ALA A 209 -21.60 5.01 2.31
CA ALA A 209 -20.85 6.12 2.91
C ALA A 209 -19.91 6.83 1.91
N ALA A 210 -19.41 6.11 0.89
CA ALA A 210 -18.53 6.68 -0.13
C ALA A 210 -19.19 7.85 -0.91
N GLY A 211 -20.52 7.83 -1.04
CA GLY A 211 -21.28 8.81 -1.82
C GLY A 211 -20.88 8.84 -3.30
N ASP A 212 -21.56 9.65 -4.12
CA ASP A 212 -21.36 9.61 -5.58
C ASP A 212 -19.92 9.93 -6.01
N ALA A 213 -19.22 10.79 -5.25
CA ALA A 213 -17.85 11.20 -5.56
C ALA A 213 -16.80 10.13 -5.25
N ASP A 214 -17.10 9.18 -4.34
CA ASP A 214 -16.17 8.18 -3.82
C ASP A 214 -14.75 8.71 -3.62
N ALA A 215 -14.62 9.71 -2.73
CA ALA A 215 -13.38 10.47 -2.56
C ALA A 215 -12.16 9.58 -2.19
N TYR A 216 -12.41 8.38 -1.67
CA TYR A 216 -11.39 7.42 -1.25
C TYR A 216 -11.28 6.19 -2.17
N GLY A 217 -12.12 6.09 -3.22
CA GLY A 217 -12.11 4.96 -4.15
C GLY A 217 -12.47 3.62 -3.51
N VAL A 218 -13.24 3.61 -2.41
CA VAL A 218 -13.51 2.38 -1.64
C VAL A 218 -14.64 1.55 -2.23
N ARG A 219 -15.45 2.11 -3.12
CA ARG A 219 -16.65 1.44 -3.66
C ARG A 219 -16.27 0.20 -4.45
N ASP A 220 -15.31 0.31 -5.37
CA ASP A 220 -14.91 -0.80 -6.23
C ASP A 220 -14.32 -1.94 -5.39
N TYR A 221 -13.48 -1.61 -4.41
CA TYR A 221 -12.95 -2.58 -3.45
C TYR A 221 -14.06 -3.32 -2.70
N ALA A 222 -14.97 -2.57 -2.06
CA ALA A 222 -16.04 -3.15 -1.26
C ALA A 222 -17.00 -4.00 -2.11
N GLN A 223 -17.30 -3.58 -3.35
CA GLN A 223 -18.14 -4.32 -4.27
C GLN A 223 -17.48 -5.64 -4.69
N ASP A 224 -16.20 -5.62 -5.04
CA ASP A 224 -15.44 -6.83 -5.39
C ASP A 224 -15.44 -7.86 -4.25
N ARG A 225 -15.31 -7.39 -3.00
CA ARG A 225 -15.38 -8.27 -1.82
C ARG A 225 -16.78 -8.84 -1.60
N LEU A 226 -17.83 -8.02 -1.74
CA LEU A 226 -19.22 -8.50 -1.64
C LEU A 226 -19.52 -9.58 -2.68
N ASP A 227 -19.11 -9.39 -3.92
CA ASP A 227 -19.31 -10.36 -5.00
C ASP A 227 -18.60 -11.69 -4.70
N ALA A 228 -17.39 -11.63 -4.12
CA ALA A 228 -16.65 -12.82 -3.70
C ALA A 228 -17.35 -13.57 -2.55
N LEU A 229 -17.91 -12.86 -1.56
CA LEU A 229 -18.66 -13.43 -0.45
C LEU A 229 -20.02 -14.02 -0.90
N ASN A 230 -20.66 -13.43 -1.90
CA ASN A 230 -21.92 -13.92 -2.46
C ASN A 230 -21.70 -15.18 -3.35
N GLY A 231 -20.58 -15.24 -4.06
CA GLY A 231 -20.24 -16.35 -4.96
C GLY A 231 -19.77 -17.65 -4.29
N THR A 232 -19.64 -17.67 -2.97
CA THR A 232 -19.19 -18.84 -2.19
C THR A 232 -20.34 -19.66 -1.57
N SER A 233 -21.58 -19.38 -2.00
CA SER A 233 -22.84 -20.03 -1.54
C SER A 233 -23.08 -21.43 -2.11
#